data_AF-A0AAV9IC88-F1
#
_entry.id   AF-A0AAV9IC88-F1
#
_cell.length_a   1.000
_cell.length_b   1.000
_cell.length_c   1.000
_cell.angle_alpha   90.00
_cell.angle_beta   90.00
_cell.angle_gamma   90.00
#
_symmetry.space_group_name_H-M   'P 1'
#
loop_
_entity.id
_entity.type
_entity.pdbx_description
1 polymer ?
#
loop_
_entity_poly.entity_id
_entity_poly.type
_entity_poly.pdbx_seq_one_letter_code
_entity_poly.pdbx_strand_id
1 'polypeptide(L)'
;MSWDNDGQRLWTGKDFIEYVKLRWGNPLFRRNCCWYSTGSIVSCDTGKVVALLEGLELGMVKSISQPSSNQATVEALVSSKKLYFLKDPVTGKYWTERDSKRVNPMFYPQQDTLVTWNSHTVELKRNFSVACKTLGARIIDMAGIRVYSLPTFVKLRSKKAGYISTLERYDLYRYSNIFSRFFTSPILSWTRYGDCPAWYGKGKCASYLVSKKLNNIQSLPKDFMSQVRSYDPLFLQQPLLSDGNDLSNNDEDSRRRLLGERRFLSK
;
A
#
# COMPACT_ATOMS: atom_id res chain seq x y z
N MET A 1 -19.71 -23.91 25.52
CA MET A 1 -18.66 -23.04 24.93
C MET A 1 -19.38 -21.91 24.22
N SER A 2 -19.45 -20.73 24.83
CA SER A 2 -20.05 -19.55 24.22
C SER A 2 -19.04 -18.91 23.26
N TRP A 3 -19.43 -18.72 22.00
CA TRP A 3 -18.66 -18.05 20.96
C TRP A 3 -18.91 -16.52 20.97
N ASP A 4 -19.12 -15.94 22.15
CA ASP A 4 -19.58 -14.55 22.30
C ASP A 4 -18.50 -13.67 22.94
N ASN A 5 -17.56 -13.25 22.08
CA ASN A 5 -16.82 -11.99 22.05
C ASN A 5 -15.48 -12.23 21.32
N ASP A 6 -15.56 -12.50 20.02
CA ASP A 6 -14.37 -12.42 19.17
C ASP A 6 -13.75 -11.03 19.37
N GLY A 7 -12.51 -11.01 19.86
CA GLY A 7 -11.78 -9.87 20.44
C GLY A 7 -11.51 -8.72 19.47
N GLN A 8 -12.58 -8.14 18.94
CA GLN A 8 -12.55 -7.01 18.04
C GLN A 8 -12.73 -5.71 18.83
N ARG A 9 -11.83 -4.76 18.62
CA ARG A 9 -11.95 -3.43 19.22
C ARG A 9 -11.41 -2.35 18.29
N LEU A 10 -11.81 -1.11 18.52
CA LEU A 10 -11.24 0.03 17.83
C LEU A 10 -9.77 0.23 18.23
N TRP A 11 -9.01 0.88 17.34
CA TRP A 11 -7.63 1.28 17.61
C TRP A 11 -7.56 2.33 18.71
N THR A 12 -6.60 2.17 19.61
CA THR A 12 -6.09 3.24 20.48
C THR A 12 -4.92 3.95 19.80
N GLY A 13 -4.46 5.07 20.38
CA GLY A 13 -3.27 5.77 19.88
C GLY A 13 -2.01 4.88 19.94
N LYS A 14 -1.94 3.96 20.90
CA LYS A 14 -0.84 2.97 20.99
C LYS A 14 -0.89 2.00 19.80
N ASP A 15 -2.08 1.51 19.45
CA ASP A 15 -2.25 0.60 18.30
C ASP A 15 -1.93 1.31 16.98
N PHE A 16 -2.31 2.58 16.85
CA PHE A 16 -1.95 3.41 15.70
C PHE A 16 -0.42 3.51 15.53
N ILE A 17 0.30 3.87 16.60
CA ILE A 17 1.77 3.99 16.57
C ILE A 17 2.40 2.63 16.24
N GLU A 18 1.88 1.56 16.81
CA GLU A 18 2.36 0.21 16.56
C GLU A 18 2.14 -0.21 15.09
N TYR A 19 0.95 0.04 14.53
CA TYR A 19 0.66 -0.18 13.12
C TYR A 19 1.63 0.60 12.22
N VAL A 20 1.80 1.90 12.46
CA VAL A 20 2.73 2.76 11.69
C VAL A 20 4.15 2.20 11.73
N LYS A 21 4.64 1.82 12.91
CA LYS A 21 5.99 1.27 13.08
C LYS A 21 6.16 -0.10 12.41
N LEU A 22 5.15 -0.97 12.51
CA LEU A 22 5.20 -2.27 11.85
C LEU A 22 5.19 -2.12 10.33
N ARG A 23 4.37 -1.22 9.81
CA ARG A 23 4.15 -0.99 8.38
C ARG A 23 5.32 -0.28 7.70
N TRP A 24 5.80 0.82 8.29
CA TRP A 24 6.79 1.71 7.66
C TRP A 24 8.11 1.84 8.44
N GLY A 25 8.23 1.20 9.60
CA GLY A 25 9.48 1.14 10.36
C GLY A 25 9.53 2.10 11.53
N ASN A 26 10.59 1.99 12.34
CA ASN A 26 10.79 2.88 13.47
C ASN A 26 11.60 4.12 13.03
N PRO A 27 11.12 5.34 13.28
CA PRO A 27 11.80 6.57 12.87
C PRO A 27 13.23 6.68 13.45
N LEU A 28 13.51 6.04 14.61
CA LEU A 28 14.83 6.04 15.23
C LEU A 28 15.91 5.39 14.36
N PHE A 29 15.55 4.39 13.55
CA PHE A 29 16.53 3.66 12.75
C PHE A 29 16.69 4.21 11.33
N ARG A 30 15.81 5.13 10.88
CA ARG A 30 15.80 5.74 9.54
C ARG A 30 16.07 4.73 8.39
N ARG A 31 15.54 3.51 8.52
CA ARG A 31 15.66 2.44 7.51
C ARG A 31 14.35 2.27 6.78
N ASN A 32 14.44 2.04 5.47
CA ASN A 32 13.27 1.68 4.68
C ASN A 32 12.74 0.31 5.12
N CYS A 33 11.46 0.24 5.43
CA CYS A 33 10.72 -1.02 5.41
C CYS A 33 10.43 -1.42 3.97
N CYS A 34 10.67 -2.69 3.69
CA CYS A 34 10.49 -3.27 2.36
C CYS A 34 9.47 -4.40 2.42
N TRP A 35 8.53 -4.38 1.49
CA TRP A 35 7.43 -5.34 1.39
C TRP A 35 7.39 -5.91 -0.01
N TYR A 36 7.65 -7.21 -0.13
CA TYR A 36 7.47 -7.94 -1.38
C TYR A 36 6.09 -8.56 -1.41
N SER A 37 5.36 -8.34 -2.50
CA SER A 37 3.94 -8.65 -2.61
C SER A 37 3.66 -9.49 -3.84
N THR A 38 2.78 -10.48 -3.68
CA THR A 38 2.20 -11.24 -4.79
C THR A 38 0.69 -11.28 -4.64
N GLY A 39 -0.02 -11.49 -5.75
CA GLY A 39 -1.46 -11.64 -5.73
C GLY A 39 -2.08 -11.55 -7.11
N SER A 40 -3.30 -11.02 -7.19
CA SER A 40 -4.08 -11.06 -8.42
C SER A 40 -5.04 -9.88 -8.56
N ILE A 41 -5.42 -9.61 -9.80
CA ILE A 41 -6.59 -8.80 -10.14
C ILE A 41 -7.65 -9.76 -10.67
N VAL A 42 -8.87 -9.62 -10.19
CA VAL A 42 -10.03 -10.43 -10.56
C VAL A 42 -11.13 -9.50 -11.08
N SER A 43 -11.73 -9.86 -12.21
CA SER A 43 -12.92 -9.18 -12.74
C SER A 43 -14.10 -9.51 -11.83
N CYS A 44 -14.78 -8.49 -11.30
CA CYS A 44 -15.95 -8.68 -10.44
C CYS A 44 -17.14 -9.22 -11.23
N ASP A 45 -17.22 -8.91 -12.53
CA ASP A 45 -18.34 -9.31 -13.39
C ASP A 45 -18.25 -10.78 -13.80
N THR A 46 -17.04 -11.30 -13.98
CA THR A 46 -16.82 -12.66 -14.51
C THR A 46 -16.19 -13.63 -13.51
N GLY A 47 -15.66 -13.13 -12.39
CA GLY A 47 -14.86 -13.92 -11.43
C GLY A 47 -13.50 -14.37 -11.96
N LYS A 48 -13.13 -14.03 -13.21
CA LYS A 48 -11.89 -14.47 -13.83
C LYS A 48 -10.70 -13.67 -13.30
N VAL A 49 -9.59 -14.36 -13.04
CA VAL A 49 -8.29 -13.73 -12.79
C VAL A 49 -7.84 -13.05 -14.07
N VAL A 50 -7.77 -11.72 -14.05
CA VAL A 50 -7.42 -10.92 -15.22
C VAL A 50 -5.92 -10.69 -15.33
N ALA A 51 -5.19 -10.75 -14.22
CA ALA A 51 -3.75 -10.61 -14.12
C ALA A 51 -3.25 -11.16 -12.78
N LEU A 52 -2.04 -11.68 -12.74
CA LEU A 52 -1.29 -11.81 -11.49
C LEU A 52 -0.51 -10.52 -11.23
N LEU A 53 -0.27 -10.22 -9.96
CA LEU A 53 0.51 -9.08 -9.50
C LEU A 53 1.76 -9.57 -8.76
N GLU A 54 2.88 -8.92 -9.04
CA GLU A 54 4.13 -9.11 -8.30
C GLU A 54 4.79 -7.74 -8.13
N GLY A 55 5.15 -7.36 -6.91
CA GLY A 55 5.63 -6.01 -6.67
C GLY A 55 6.33 -5.76 -5.35
N LEU A 56 6.81 -4.53 -5.23
CA LEU A 56 7.61 -4.05 -4.12
C LEU A 56 7.05 -2.74 -3.60
N GLU A 57 6.92 -2.64 -2.28
CA GLU A 57 6.68 -1.38 -1.59
C GLU A 57 7.84 -1.06 -0.67
N LEU A 58 8.35 0.16 -0.81
CA LEU A 58 9.33 0.76 0.08
C LEU A 58 8.64 1.87 0.86
N GLY A 59 8.85 1.90 2.16
CA GLY A 59 8.37 3.02 2.95
C GLY A 59 9.15 3.24 4.23
N MET A 60 9.02 4.44 4.77
CA MET A 60 9.77 4.91 5.92
C MET A 60 8.90 5.87 6.72
N VAL A 61 9.00 5.78 8.04
CA VAL A 61 8.46 6.82 8.93
C VAL A 61 9.46 7.96 9.02
N LYS A 62 9.03 9.17 8.63
CA LYS A 62 9.82 10.41 8.80
C LYS A 62 9.68 10.95 10.23
N SER A 63 8.47 10.97 10.76
CA SER A 63 8.19 11.39 12.14
C SER A 63 6.90 10.77 12.69
N ILE A 64 6.79 10.68 14.01
CA ILE A 64 5.55 10.33 14.73
C ILE A 64 5.43 11.28 15.91
N SER A 65 4.29 11.93 16.09
CA SER A 65 4.02 12.71 17.29
C SER A 65 3.86 11.78 18.50
N GLN A 66 4.41 12.15 19.65
CA GLN A 66 4.16 11.39 20.87
C GLN A 66 2.74 11.71 21.38
N PRO A 67 1.99 10.71 21.84
CA PRO A 67 0.71 10.97 22.49
C PRO A 67 0.99 11.66 23.83
N SER A 68 0.72 12.96 23.92
CA SER A 68 0.70 13.65 25.21
C SER A 68 -0.62 13.33 25.95
N SER A 69 -0.62 13.44 27.28
CA SER A 69 -1.81 13.17 28.11
C SER A 69 -3.04 14.00 27.73
N ASN A 70 -2.85 15.10 26.99
CA ASN A 70 -3.89 16.01 26.52
C ASN A 70 -4.15 15.92 25.01
N GLN A 71 -3.44 15.08 24.25
CA GLN A 71 -3.65 14.93 22.81
C GLN A 71 -4.60 13.78 22.50
N ALA A 72 -5.80 14.15 22.03
CA ALA A 72 -6.74 13.23 21.40
C ALA A 72 -6.29 12.74 20.01
N THR A 73 -5.20 13.30 19.49
CA THR A 73 -4.72 13.10 18.11
C THR A 73 -3.26 12.68 18.07
N VAL A 74 -2.95 11.65 17.28
CA VAL A 74 -1.59 11.19 16.99
C VAL A 74 -1.35 11.27 15.49
N GLU A 75 -0.18 11.74 15.09
CA GLU A 75 0.17 11.97 13.70
C GLU A 75 1.46 11.25 13.34
N ALA A 76 1.55 10.76 12.12
CA ALA A 76 2.76 10.21 11.55
C ALA A 76 2.97 10.73 10.13
N LEU A 77 4.14 11.27 9.86
CA LEU A 77 4.57 11.56 8.49
C LEU A 77 5.32 10.36 7.95
N VAL A 78 4.80 9.74 6.89
CA VAL A 78 5.41 8.57 6.26
C VAL A 78 5.70 8.85 4.79
N SER A 79 6.81 8.33 4.30
CA SER A 79 7.15 8.35 2.87
C SER A 79 7.05 6.95 2.31
N SER A 80 6.44 6.78 1.14
CA SER A 80 6.38 5.46 0.48
C SER A 80 6.37 5.57 -1.03
N LYS A 81 6.90 4.54 -1.69
CA LYS A 81 6.79 4.32 -3.15
C LYS A 81 6.52 2.85 -3.43
N LYS A 82 5.79 2.56 -4.50
CA LYS A 82 5.36 1.19 -4.83
C LYS A 82 5.48 0.93 -6.32
N LEU A 83 5.80 -0.31 -6.68
CA LEU A 83 5.89 -0.77 -8.07
C LEU A 83 5.35 -2.19 -8.15
N TYR A 84 4.32 -2.40 -8.97
CA TYR A 84 3.75 -3.71 -9.22
C TYR A 84 3.73 -4.02 -10.71
N PHE A 85 4.33 -5.13 -11.09
CA PHE A 85 4.26 -5.68 -12.43
C PHE A 85 3.06 -6.60 -12.56
N LEU A 86 2.54 -6.70 -13.78
CA LEU A 86 1.46 -7.61 -14.13
C LEU A 86 2.05 -8.84 -14.83
N LYS A 87 1.50 -10.00 -14.52
CA LYS A 87 1.89 -11.27 -15.13
C LYS A 87 0.67 -11.98 -15.67
N ASP A 88 0.92 -12.76 -16.71
CA ASP A 88 -0.05 -13.68 -17.29
C ASP A 88 -0.51 -14.71 -16.25
N PRO A 89 -1.81 -14.85 -15.99
CA PRO A 89 -2.31 -15.85 -15.05
C PRO A 89 -2.14 -17.30 -15.51
N VAL A 90 -1.96 -17.55 -16.81
CA VAL A 90 -1.73 -18.90 -17.36
C VAL A 90 -0.25 -19.21 -17.41
N THR A 91 0.56 -18.31 -17.97
CA THR A 91 1.99 -18.59 -18.22
C THR A 91 2.92 -18.09 -17.13
N GLY A 92 2.45 -17.20 -16.24
CA GLY A 92 3.28 -16.57 -15.22
C GLY A 92 4.31 -15.59 -15.77
N LYS A 93 4.32 -15.28 -17.07
CA LYS A 93 5.27 -14.32 -17.67
C LYS A 93 4.85 -12.89 -17.42
N TYR A 94 5.81 -11.99 -17.25
CA TYR A 94 5.55 -10.55 -17.14
C TYR A 94 4.96 -10.01 -18.44
N TRP A 95 3.90 -9.22 -18.32
CA TRP A 95 3.32 -8.53 -19.45
C TRP A 95 4.02 -7.21 -19.73
N THR A 96 4.47 -7.06 -20.97
CA THR A 96 4.87 -5.78 -21.57
C THR A 96 3.81 -5.30 -22.59
N GLU A 97 3.06 -6.23 -23.18
CA GLU A 97 2.00 -6.00 -24.15
C GLU A 97 0.90 -7.07 -24.04
N ARG A 98 -0.36 -6.70 -24.27
CA ARG A 98 -1.53 -7.58 -24.34
C ARG A 98 -2.55 -7.00 -25.30
N ASP A 99 -3.08 -7.80 -26.22
CA ASP A 99 -4.07 -7.38 -27.23
C ASP A 99 -3.66 -6.09 -27.97
N SER A 100 -2.39 -6.05 -28.40
CA SER A 100 -1.74 -4.89 -29.04
C SER A 100 -1.70 -3.60 -28.22
N LYS A 101 -1.95 -3.69 -26.90
CA LYS A 101 -1.85 -2.57 -25.96
C LYS A 101 -0.67 -2.79 -25.04
N ARG A 102 0.13 -1.73 -24.88
CA ARG A 102 1.21 -1.70 -23.90
C ARG A 102 0.63 -1.86 -22.49
N VAL A 103 1.20 -2.78 -21.71
CA VAL A 103 0.86 -2.97 -20.30
C VAL A 103 1.96 -2.34 -19.47
N ASN A 104 1.63 -1.23 -18.80
CA ASN A 104 2.57 -0.59 -17.88
C ASN A 104 2.42 -1.17 -16.46
N PRO A 105 3.53 -1.31 -15.71
CA PRO A 105 3.47 -1.57 -14.28
C PRO A 105 2.64 -0.51 -13.55
N MET A 106 2.00 -0.91 -12.46
CA MET A 106 1.35 0.00 -11.53
C MET A 106 2.42 0.67 -10.68
N PHE A 107 2.79 1.89 -11.05
CA PHE A 107 3.82 2.66 -10.38
C PHE A 107 3.21 3.77 -9.54
N TYR A 108 3.51 3.75 -8.24
CA TYR A 108 3.19 4.79 -7.29
C TYR A 108 4.51 5.47 -6.91
N PRO A 109 4.77 6.69 -7.42
CA PRO A 109 6.01 7.41 -7.12
C PRO A 109 6.13 7.68 -5.62
N GLN A 110 7.29 8.14 -5.19
CA GLN A 110 7.49 8.54 -3.79
C GLN A 110 6.47 9.60 -3.39
N GLN A 111 5.77 9.32 -2.29
CA GLN A 111 4.73 10.16 -1.73
C GLN A 111 4.90 10.25 -0.24
N ASP A 112 4.90 11.48 0.26
CA ASP A 112 4.71 11.76 1.67
C ASP A 112 3.21 11.77 1.98
N THR A 113 2.86 11.08 3.06
CA THR A 113 1.50 10.97 3.58
C THR A 113 1.51 11.33 5.05
N LEU A 114 0.72 12.33 5.42
CA LEU A 114 0.37 12.57 6.81
C LEU A 114 -0.76 11.62 7.19
N VAL A 115 -0.50 10.75 8.15
CA VAL A 115 -1.49 9.83 8.70
C VAL A 115 -1.87 10.34 10.08
N THR A 116 -3.15 10.65 10.27
CA THR A 116 -3.67 11.24 11.51
C THR A 116 -4.71 10.31 12.11
N TRP A 117 -4.55 9.97 13.39
CA TRP A 117 -5.54 9.25 14.19
C TRP A 117 -6.13 10.18 15.25
N ASN A 118 -7.46 10.23 15.40
CA ASN A 118 -8.17 11.15 16.30
C ASN A 118 -9.18 10.45 17.21
N SER A 119 -8.77 9.39 17.92
CA SER A 119 -9.62 8.49 18.74
C SER A 119 -10.58 7.56 17.99
N HIS A 120 -11.17 8.00 16.87
CA HIS A 120 -12.21 7.24 16.16
C HIS A 120 -11.89 6.97 14.69
N THR A 121 -11.11 7.84 14.07
CA THR A 121 -10.84 7.78 12.62
C THR A 121 -9.36 7.78 12.35
N VAL A 122 -9.01 7.23 11.18
CA VAL A 122 -7.67 7.38 10.59
C VAL A 122 -7.87 8.13 9.28
N GLU A 123 -7.23 9.29 9.17
CA GLU A 123 -7.23 10.11 7.97
C GLU A 123 -5.85 10.04 7.31
N LEU A 124 -5.82 9.85 5.99
CA LEU A 124 -4.59 9.89 5.22
C LEU A 124 -4.67 11.09 4.28
N LYS A 125 -3.80 12.07 4.52
CA LYS A 125 -3.62 13.24 3.68
C LYS A 125 -2.36 13.07 2.87
N ARG A 126 -2.51 13.01 1.55
CA ARG A 126 -1.41 12.92 0.60
C ARG A 126 -1.16 14.30 0.00
N ASN A 127 0.03 14.55 -0.53
CA ASN A 127 0.35 15.81 -1.23
C ASN A 127 -0.58 16.08 -2.44
N PHE A 128 -1.18 15.02 -2.99
CA PHE A 128 -2.23 15.11 -4.01
C PHE A 128 -3.59 15.13 -3.35
N SER A 129 -4.59 15.71 -4.02
CA SER A 129 -5.96 15.95 -3.53
C SER A 129 -6.82 14.70 -3.23
N VAL A 130 -6.21 13.65 -2.69
CA VAL A 130 -6.83 12.41 -2.25
C VAL A 130 -6.95 12.51 -0.75
N ALA A 131 -8.16 12.82 -0.29
CA ALA A 131 -8.54 12.65 1.10
C ALA A 131 -9.04 11.23 1.27
N CYS A 132 -8.41 10.49 2.16
CA CYS A 132 -8.87 9.19 2.59
C CYS A 132 -9.34 9.28 4.03
N LYS A 133 -10.57 8.83 4.29
CA LYS A 133 -11.09 8.74 5.66
C LYS A 133 -11.46 7.30 5.95
N THR A 134 -11.02 6.82 7.11
CA THR A 134 -11.34 5.50 7.63
C THR A 134 -12.22 5.66 8.86
N LEU A 135 -13.39 5.02 8.83
CA LEU A 135 -14.17 4.73 10.02
C LEU A 135 -13.99 3.25 10.36
N GLY A 136 -13.75 2.95 11.64
CA GLY A 136 -13.69 1.57 12.10
C GLY A 136 -12.37 0.85 11.83
N ALA A 137 -11.23 1.52 12.00
CA ALA A 137 -9.94 0.82 12.14
C ALA A 137 -10.02 -0.10 13.37
N ARG A 138 -9.77 -1.39 13.17
CA ARG A 138 -10.02 -2.44 14.16
C ARG A 138 -8.79 -3.28 14.45
N ILE A 139 -8.67 -3.70 15.70
CA ILE A 139 -7.83 -4.82 16.09
C ILE A 139 -8.72 -6.05 16.12
N ILE A 140 -8.23 -7.14 15.55
CA ILE A 140 -8.85 -8.46 15.63
C ILE A 140 -7.78 -9.41 16.16
N ASP A 141 -8.00 -9.97 17.36
CA ASP A 141 -7.13 -11.00 17.92
C ASP A 141 -7.77 -12.37 17.64
N MET A 142 -7.06 -13.23 16.91
CA MET A 142 -7.53 -14.58 16.54
C MET A 142 -6.38 -15.59 16.57
N ALA A 143 -6.56 -16.71 17.28
CA ALA A 143 -5.63 -17.85 17.29
C ALA A 143 -4.14 -17.46 17.44
N GLY A 144 -3.81 -16.52 18.33
CA GLY A 144 -2.43 -16.07 18.55
C GLY A 144 -1.88 -15.11 17.47
N ILE A 145 -2.75 -14.54 16.65
CA ILE A 145 -2.43 -13.52 15.65
C ILE A 145 -3.24 -12.26 15.96
N ARG A 146 -2.54 -11.13 16.00
CA ARG A 146 -3.15 -9.80 16.03
C ARG A 146 -3.21 -9.25 14.62
N VAL A 147 -4.39 -8.83 14.20
CA VAL A 147 -4.63 -8.18 12.91
C VAL A 147 -4.98 -6.72 13.13
N TYR A 148 -4.20 -5.82 12.54
CA TYR A 148 -4.53 -4.39 12.46
C TYR A 148 -5.22 -4.16 11.13
N SER A 149 -6.54 -3.96 11.16
CA SER A 149 -7.36 -3.73 9.98
C SER A 149 -7.65 -2.26 9.78
N LEU A 150 -7.35 -1.76 8.57
CA LEU A 150 -7.54 -0.37 8.17
C LEU A 150 -8.31 -0.29 6.83
N PRO A 151 -9.65 -0.22 6.88
CA PRO A 151 -10.48 0.00 5.70
C PRO A 151 -10.48 1.47 5.27
N THR A 152 -9.94 1.77 4.10
CA THR A 152 -9.76 3.12 3.59
C THR A 152 -10.68 3.40 2.41
N PHE A 153 -11.48 4.47 2.49
CA PHE A 153 -12.25 4.97 1.36
C PHE A 153 -11.45 6.05 0.65
N VAL A 154 -11.10 5.80 -0.61
CA VAL A 154 -10.30 6.72 -1.42
C VAL A 154 -11.21 7.53 -2.31
N LYS A 155 -11.13 8.85 -2.20
CA LYS A 155 -11.79 9.78 -3.11
C LYS A 155 -10.77 10.35 -4.10
N LEU A 156 -10.86 9.91 -5.36
CA LEU A 156 -10.14 10.54 -6.45
C LEU A 156 -10.93 11.79 -6.89
N ARG A 157 -10.28 12.96 -6.96
CA ARG A 157 -10.87 14.18 -7.53
C ARG A 157 -11.05 14.02 -9.05
N SER A 158 -12.05 13.27 -9.48
CA SER A 158 -12.57 13.29 -10.85
C SER A 158 -13.98 13.87 -10.83
N LYS A 159 -14.26 14.87 -11.69
CA LYS A 159 -15.59 15.50 -11.81
C LYS A 159 -16.71 14.49 -12.17
N LYS A 160 -16.36 13.29 -12.65
CA LYS A 160 -17.28 12.21 -13.02
C LYS A 160 -17.34 11.06 -12.01
N ALA A 161 -16.46 11.02 -11.02
CA ALA A 161 -16.46 9.95 -10.01
C ALA A 161 -17.46 10.31 -8.89
N GLY A 162 -18.32 9.37 -8.51
CA GLY A 162 -19.20 9.51 -7.36
C GLY A 162 -18.44 9.71 -6.03
N TYR A 163 -19.17 9.77 -4.92
CA TYR A 163 -18.61 10.12 -3.59
C TYR A 163 -17.46 9.20 -3.11
N ILE A 164 -17.37 7.96 -3.61
CA ILE A 164 -16.28 7.00 -3.34
C ILE A 164 -15.83 6.40 -4.68
N SER A 165 -14.55 6.55 -5.05
CA SER A 165 -14.01 5.97 -6.28
C SER A 165 -13.37 4.60 -6.06
N THR A 166 -12.92 4.30 -4.84
CA THR A 166 -12.22 3.04 -4.52
C THR A 166 -12.34 2.72 -3.03
N LEU A 167 -12.61 1.45 -2.72
CA LEU A 167 -12.44 0.89 -1.38
C LEU A 167 -11.09 0.18 -1.33
N GLU A 168 -10.27 0.50 -0.33
CA GLU A 168 -9.05 -0.22 -0.03
C GLU A 168 -9.14 -0.79 1.39
N ARG A 169 -8.49 -1.92 1.64
CA ARG A 169 -8.36 -2.50 2.98
C ARG A 169 -6.93 -2.98 3.17
N TYR A 170 -6.31 -2.52 4.24
CA TYR A 170 -4.97 -2.95 4.65
C TYR A 170 -5.10 -3.73 5.95
N ASP A 171 -4.74 -5.01 5.94
CA ASP A 171 -4.70 -5.83 7.15
C ASP A 171 -3.25 -6.23 7.42
N LEU A 172 -2.75 -5.85 8.58
CA LEU A 172 -1.39 -6.17 9.01
C LEU A 172 -1.43 -7.24 10.09
N TYR A 173 -0.87 -8.40 9.79
CA TYR A 173 -0.87 -9.57 10.65
C TYR A 173 0.45 -9.63 11.42
N ARG A 174 0.33 -9.77 12.74
CA ARG A 174 1.46 -9.96 13.63
C ARG A 174 1.14 -11.04 14.65
N TYR A 175 2.00 -12.04 14.74
CA TYR A 175 1.89 -13.06 15.78
C TYR A 175 1.99 -12.44 17.17
N SER A 176 1.13 -12.85 18.10
CA SER A 176 1.04 -12.28 19.44
C SER A 176 2.11 -12.84 20.38
N ASN A 177 2.43 -14.14 20.25
CA ASN A 177 3.46 -14.82 21.03
C ASN A 177 4.87 -14.30 20.68
N ILE A 178 5.69 -14.07 21.72
CA ILE A 178 7.04 -13.56 21.60
C ILE A 178 7.98 -14.49 20.82
N PHE A 179 7.87 -15.81 21.00
CA PHE A 179 8.70 -16.79 20.29
C PHE A 179 8.39 -16.73 18.79
N SER A 180 7.12 -16.77 18.41
CA SER A 180 6.70 -16.64 17.01
C SER A 180 7.20 -15.33 16.37
N ARG A 181 7.18 -14.21 17.10
CA ARG A 181 7.67 -12.91 16.61
C ARG A 181 9.15 -12.91 16.22
N PHE A 182 9.97 -13.78 16.80
CA PHE A 182 11.39 -13.89 16.44
C PHE A 182 11.60 -14.64 15.11
N PHE A 183 10.76 -15.62 14.80
CA PHE A 183 10.93 -16.48 13.63
C PHE A 183 10.03 -16.10 12.45
N THR A 184 9.02 -15.24 12.67
CA THR A 184 8.02 -14.90 11.66
C THR A 184 7.92 -13.40 11.45
N SER A 185 8.15 -12.99 10.20
CA SER A 185 7.93 -11.60 9.78
C SER A 185 6.44 -11.28 9.73
N PRO A 186 6.05 -10.02 10.03
CA PRO A 186 4.70 -9.55 9.77
C PRO A 186 4.29 -9.74 8.31
N ILE A 187 3.01 -10.04 8.11
CA ILE A 187 2.37 -10.15 6.80
C ILE A 187 1.45 -8.94 6.65
N LEU A 188 1.33 -8.42 5.44
CA LEU A 188 0.33 -7.43 5.09
C LEU A 188 -0.55 -8.02 4.00
N SER A 189 -1.86 -7.88 4.09
CA SER A 189 -2.73 -7.98 2.91
C SER A 189 -3.25 -6.61 2.51
N TRP A 190 -3.32 -6.39 1.21
CA TRP A 190 -3.97 -5.22 0.62
C TRP A 190 -5.05 -5.69 -0.34
N THR A 191 -6.28 -5.27 -0.08
CA THR A 191 -7.41 -5.49 -0.99
C THR A 191 -7.85 -4.15 -1.54
N ARG A 192 -8.18 -4.09 -2.82
CA ARG A 192 -8.72 -2.91 -3.48
C ARG A 192 -9.90 -3.31 -4.36
N TYR A 193 -11.02 -2.61 -4.22
CA TYR A 193 -12.15 -2.69 -5.13
C TYR A 193 -12.31 -1.35 -5.86
N GLY A 194 -12.35 -1.38 -7.19
CA GLY A 194 -12.49 -0.19 -8.01
C GLY A 194 -12.64 -0.50 -9.49
N ASP A 195 -12.37 0.49 -10.33
CA ASP A 195 -12.36 0.29 -11.78
C ASP A 195 -11.25 -0.69 -12.20
N CYS A 196 -11.56 -1.51 -13.20
CA CYS A 196 -10.54 -2.36 -13.81
C CYS A 196 -9.42 -1.52 -14.46
N PRO A 197 -8.20 -2.08 -14.57
CA PRO A 197 -7.13 -1.43 -15.32
C PRO A 197 -7.57 -1.10 -16.76
N ALA A 198 -7.16 0.07 -17.25
CA ALA A 198 -7.62 0.58 -18.55
C ALA A 198 -7.35 -0.39 -19.73
N TRP A 199 -6.27 -1.17 -19.67
CA TRP A 199 -5.93 -2.16 -20.69
C TRP A 199 -6.92 -3.34 -20.73
N TYR A 200 -7.55 -3.69 -19.61
CA TYR A 200 -8.55 -4.77 -19.53
C TYR A 200 -9.90 -4.32 -20.08
N GLY A 201 -10.24 -3.03 -19.89
CA GLY A 201 -11.47 -2.42 -20.36
C GLY A 201 -12.31 -1.85 -19.23
N LYS A 202 -13.58 -1.56 -19.54
CA LYS A 202 -14.56 -1.04 -18.57
C LYS A 202 -15.02 -2.17 -17.64
N GLY A 203 -15.39 -1.82 -16.40
CA GLY A 203 -15.91 -2.76 -15.41
C GLY A 203 -15.28 -2.55 -14.04
N LYS A 204 -15.66 -3.40 -13.09
CA LYS A 204 -15.11 -3.39 -11.73
C LYS A 204 -14.18 -4.58 -11.51
N CYS A 205 -13.09 -4.32 -10.82
CA CYS A 205 -12.10 -5.32 -10.47
C CYS A 205 -11.78 -5.27 -8.98
N ALA A 206 -11.46 -6.43 -8.42
CA ALA A 206 -10.87 -6.59 -7.11
C ALA A 206 -9.40 -6.97 -7.27
N SER A 207 -8.51 -6.18 -6.68
CA SER A 207 -7.10 -6.55 -6.51
C SER A 207 -6.89 -7.06 -5.10
N TYR A 208 -6.16 -8.16 -4.97
CA TYR A 208 -5.74 -8.70 -3.68
C TYR A 208 -4.24 -8.98 -3.73
N LEU A 209 -3.51 -8.50 -2.72
CA LEU A 209 -2.09 -8.75 -2.52
C LEU A 209 -1.84 -9.29 -1.12
N VAL A 210 -0.89 -10.21 -1.03
CA VAL A 210 -0.24 -10.61 0.22
C VAL A 210 1.22 -10.23 0.14
N SER A 211 1.67 -9.51 1.15
CA SER A 211 3.02 -8.97 1.23
C SER A 211 3.76 -9.54 2.43
N LYS A 212 4.98 -9.99 2.20
CA LYS A 212 5.92 -10.37 3.26
C LYS A 212 6.88 -9.21 3.51
N LYS A 213 7.09 -8.88 4.78
CA LYS A 213 8.12 -7.92 5.17
C LYS A 213 9.49 -8.55 4.94
N LEU A 214 10.34 -7.86 4.20
CA LEU A 214 11.71 -8.30 3.92
C LEU A 214 12.67 -7.73 4.94
N ASN A 215 13.62 -8.57 5.37
CA ASN A 215 14.78 -8.11 6.14
C ASN A 215 15.82 -7.46 5.24
N ASN A 216 15.90 -7.89 3.98
CA ASN A 216 16.87 -7.41 3.01
C ASN A 216 16.32 -7.47 1.58
N ILE A 217 16.67 -6.51 0.71
CA ILE A 217 16.16 -6.46 -0.68
C ILE A 217 16.77 -7.57 -1.54
N GLN A 218 17.96 -8.04 -1.19
CA GLN A 218 18.71 -9.08 -1.91
C GLN A 218 18.03 -10.45 -1.85
N SER A 219 17.05 -10.65 -0.95
CA SER A 219 16.25 -11.89 -0.90
C SER A 219 15.11 -11.92 -1.93
N LEU A 220 14.96 -10.89 -2.76
CA LEU A 220 13.96 -10.85 -3.81
C LEU A 220 14.28 -11.84 -4.94
N PRO A 221 13.26 -12.39 -5.64
CA PRO A 221 13.50 -13.22 -6.83
C PRO A 221 14.33 -12.49 -7.88
N LYS A 222 15.29 -13.19 -8.48
CA LYS A 222 16.22 -12.61 -9.47
C LYS A 222 15.50 -12.02 -10.68
N ASP A 223 14.49 -12.73 -11.19
CA ASP A 223 13.69 -12.29 -12.33
C ASP A 223 12.93 -11.00 -12.02
N PHE A 224 12.34 -10.91 -10.83
CA PHE A 224 11.66 -9.69 -10.37
C PHE A 224 12.63 -8.51 -10.25
N MET A 225 13.82 -8.75 -9.68
CA MET A 225 14.85 -7.71 -9.57
C MET A 225 15.33 -7.22 -10.95
N SER A 226 15.39 -8.11 -11.94
CA SER A 226 15.67 -7.74 -13.34
C SER A 226 14.60 -6.82 -13.90
N GLN A 227 13.32 -7.15 -13.70
CA GLN A 227 12.19 -6.31 -14.12
C GLN A 227 12.22 -4.92 -13.47
N VAL A 228 12.44 -4.85 -12.15
CA VAL A 228 12.53 -3.57 -11.43
C VAL A 228 13.64 -2.70 -12.01
N ARG A 229 14.85 -3.25 -12.19
CA ARG A 229 16.01 -2.50 -12.71
C ARG A 229 15.82 -2.06 -14.16
N SER A 230 15.16 -2.89 -14.97
CA SER A 230 14.85 -2.55 -16.36
C SER A 230 13.83 -1.41 -16.45
N TYR A 231 12.82 -1.40 -15.58
CA TYR A 231 11.78 -0.38 -15.58
C TYR A 231 12.23 0.95 -14.95
N ASP A 232 12.88 0.87 -13.79
CA ASP A 232 13.39 2.02 -13.05
C ASP A 232 14.65 1.64 -12.24
N PRO A 233 15.85 1.88 -12.78
CA PRO A 233 17.13 1.58 -12.12
C PRO A 233 17.29 2.28 -10.76
N LEU A 234 16.63 3.43 -10.57
CA LEU A 234 16.73 4.24 -9.35
C LEU A 234 15.68 3.83 -8.32
N PHE A 235 14.74 2.94 -8.65
CA PHE A 235 13.67 2.54 -7.75
C PHE A 235 14.21 1.97 -6.43
N LEU A 236 15.29 1.20 -6.48
CA LEU A 236 15.87 0.55 -5.30
C LEU A 236 16.83 1.44 -4.52
N GLN A 237 17.14 2.65 -5.00
CA GLN A 237 18.02 3.56 -4.29
C GLN A 237 17.41 3.98 -2.95
N GLN A 238 18.24 3.88 -1.92
CA GLN A 238 17.99 4.37 -0.57
C GLN A 238 18.84 5.63 -0.32
N PRO A 239 18.43 6.51 0.60
CA PRO A 239 17.18 6.49 1.37
C PRO A 239 16.03 7.24 0.68
N LEU A 240 14.79 7.03 1.14
CA LEU A 240 13.62 7.82 0.71
C LEU A 240 13.65 9.27 1.27
N LEU A 241 14.84 9.82 1.53
CA LEU A 241 15.00 11.19 2.02
C LEU A 241 14.77 12.13 0.84
N SER A 242 13.59 12.73 0.80
CA SER A 242 13.40 14.00 0.13
C SER A 242 13.62 15.11 1.17
N ASP A 243 14.56 16.01 0.92
CA ASP A 243 14.69 17.23 1.70
C ASP A 243 13.39 18.02 1.61
N GLY A 244 12.90 18.48 2.76
CA GLY A 244 11.52 18.92 2.98
C GLY A 244 11.10 20.25 2.34
N ASN A 245 11.67 20.68 1.22
CA ASN A 245 11.43 22.02 0.66
C ASN A 245 10.75 22.10 -0.72
N ASP A 246 10.56 21.01 -1.46
CA ASP A 246 9.89 21.11 -2.77
C ASP A 246 8.38 20.84 -2.67
N LEU A 247 7.65 21.84 -2.17
CA LEU A 247 6.18 21.93 -2.24
C LEU A 247 5.69 22.62 -3.53
N SER A 248 6.56 22.87 -4.51
CA SER A 248 6.18 23.49 -5.78
C SER A 248 6.81 22.75 -6.96
N ASN A 249 6.15 21.71 -7.47
CA ASN A 249 6.36 21.32 -8.86
C ASN A 249 5.09 20.73 -9.49
N ASN A 250 4.75 21.29 -10.66
CA ASN A 250 3.45 21.35 -11.34
C ASN A 250 2.64 20.03 -11.51
N ASP A 251 1.31 20.21 -11.46
CA ASP A 251 0.23 19.27 -11.09
C ASP A 251 -0.41 18.45 -12.25
N GLU A 252 0.31 18.22 -13.35
CA GLU A 252 -0.23 17.43 -14.49
C GLU A 252 0.48 16.09 -14.68
N ASP A 253 1.80 16.07 -14.60
CA ASP A 253 2.60 14.86 -14.87
C ASP A 253 2.46 13.83 -13.74
N SER A 254 2.36 14.29 -12.50
CA SER A 254 2.08 13.46 -11.32
C SER A 254 0.68 12.80 -11.35
N ARG A 255 -0.30 13.48 -11.95
CA ARG A 255 -1.66 12.94 -12.18
C ARG A 255 -1.65 11.80 -13.20
N ARG A 256 -0.95 11.97 -14.32
CA ARG A 256 -0.83 10.94 -15.37
C ARG A 256 -0.06 9.71 -14.86
N ARG A 257 0.97 9.92 -14.03
CA ARG A 257 1.75 8.85 -13.37
C ARG A 257 0.91 7.99 -12.41
N LEU A 258 0.00 8.58 -11.63
CA LEU A 258 -0.91 7.84 -10.72
C LEU A 258 -1.96 6.99 -11.46
N LEU A 259 -2.21 7.29 -12.73
CA LEU A 259 -3.13 6.55 -13.60
C LEU A 259 -2.39 5.57 -14.55
N GLY A 260 -1.06 5.41 -14.42
CA GLY A 260 -0.28 4.51 -15.25
C GLY A 260 0.02 5.04 -16.67
N GLU A 261 -0.22 6.32 -16.91
CA GLU A 261 0.02 6.99 -18.20
C GLU A 261 1.37 7.71 -18.16
N ARG A 262 2.47 7.02 -18.49
CA ARG A 262 3.67 7.72 -18.98
C ARG A 262 3.51 7.94 -20.48
N ARG A 263 3.61 9.19 -20.95
CA ARG A 263 4.13 9.45 -22.29
C ARG A 263 5.65 9.38 -22.17
N PHE A 264 6.27 8.40 -22.83
CA PHE A 264 7.70 8.53 -23.11
C PHE A 264 7.82 9.65 -24.14
N LEU A 265 8.68 10.63 -23.88
CA LEU A 265 9.23 11.44 -24.96
C LEU A 265 9.87 10.45 -25.92
N SER A 266 9.32 10.35 -27.13
CA SER A 266 9.96 9.66 -28.23
C SER A 266 11.37 10.25 -28.36
N LYS A 267 12.39 9.40 -28.41
CA LYS A 267 13.62 9.77 -29.09
C LYS A 267 13.31 10.04 -30.55
#